data_AF-A0A946DX23-F1
#
_entry.id   AF-A0A946DX23-F1
#
_cell.length_a   1.000
_cell.length_b   1.000
_cell.length_c   1.000
_cell.angle_alpha   90.00
_cell.angle_beta   90.00
_cell.angle_gamma   90.00
#
_symmetry.space_group_name_H-M   'P 1'
#
loop_
_entity.id
_entity.type
_entity.pdbx_description
1 polymer ?
#
loop_
_entity_poly.entity_id
_entity_poly.type
_entity_poly.pdbx_seq_one_letter_code
_entity_poly.pdbx_strand_id
1 'polypeptide(L)'
;MPDGDIIFRPGDRNLAADAGKIQAGKYSMECKPGKKTVEIRGMRNVAGAKEQTLETGETGTDVEQYIPLEFNDKTTLKADVTESGETTFDFSLKGK
;
A
#
# COMPACT_ATOMS: atom_id res chain seq x y z
N MET A 1 -10.33 2.67 -10.17
CA MET A 1 -9.96 1.47 -9.39
C MET A 1 -8.91 1.89 -8.38
N PRO A 2 -8.72 1.21 -7.24
CA PRO A 2 -7.81 1.72 -6.22
C PRO A 2 -6.35 1.65 -6.71
N ASP A 3 -5.65 2.77 -6.59
CA ASP A 3 -4.21 2.90 -6.84
C ASP A 3 -3.50 3.22 -5.52
N GLY A 4 -2.26 2.75 -5.36
CA GLY A 4 -1.52 2.91 -4.12
C GLY A 4 -0.27 2.05 -4.03
N ASP A 5 0.12 1.74 -2.80
CA ASP A 5 1.26 0.90 -2.49
C ASP A 5 0.85 -0.18 -1.48
N ILE A 6 1.40 -1.37 -1.66
CA ILE A 6 1.27 -2.51 -0.74
C ILE A 6 2.65 -2.87 -0.20
N ILE A 7 2.71 -3.12 1.10
CA ILE A 7 3.96 -3.38 1.82
C ILE A 7 3.79 -4.64 2.66
N PHE A 8 4.66 -5.62 2.42
CA PHE A 8 4.75 -6.87 3.17
C PHE A 8 5.86 -6.75 4.19
N ARG A 9 5.49 -6.46 5.45
CA ARG A 9 6.44 -6.36 6.55
C ARG A 9 6.71 -7.72 7.18
N PRO A 10 7.97 -8.16 7.30
CA PRO A 10 8.30 -9.36 8.06
C PRO A 10 7.95 -9.19 9.54
N GLY A 11 7.61 -10.30 10.21
CA GLY A 11 7.43 -10.30 11.67
C GLY A 11 8.70 -9.92 12.43
N ASP A 12 9.87 -10.22 11.86
CA ASP A 12 11.17 -9.75 12.35
C ASP A 12 11.46 -8.35 11.80
N ARG A 13 11.55 -7.35 12.70
CA ARG A 13 11.77 -5.94 12.34
C ARG A 13 13.17 -5.65 11.82
N ASN A 14 14.11 -6.58 11.92
CA ASN A 14 15.46 -6.45 11.35
C ASN A 14 15.51 -6.83 9.87
N LEU A 15 14.49 -7.51 9.36
CA LEU A 15 14.39 -7.86 7.95
C LEU A 15 13.75 -6.72 7.16
N ALA A 16 14.24 -6.50 5.93
CA ALA A 16 13.67 -5.52 5.02
C ALA A 16 12.22 -5.87 4.66
N ALA A 17 11.37 -4.85 4.57
CA ALA A 17 10.04 -5.00 4.02
C ALA A 17 10.09 -5.11 2.50
N ASP A 18 9.19 -5.89 1.93
CA ASP A 18 9.01 -6.00 0.50
C ASP A 18 7.83 -5.08 0.11
N ALA A 19 7.93 -4.32 -0.98
CA ALA A 19 6.90 -3.35 -1.37
C ALA A 19 6.59 -3.42 -2.86
N GLY A 20 5.32 -3.19 -3.20
CA GLY A 20 4.81 -3.21 -4.57
C GLY A 20 3.82 -2.07 -4.81
N LYS A 21 3.68 -1.67 -6.08
CA LYS A 21 2.65 -0.71 -6.48
C LYS A 21 1.34 -1.42 -6.77
N ILE A 22 0.25 -0.82 -6.31
CA ILE A 22 -1.11 -1.19 -6.66
C ILE A 22 -1.53 -0.30 -7.82
N GLN A 23 -1.87 -0.93 -8.94
CA GLN A 23 -2.39 -0.26 -10.13
C GLN A 23 -3.71 -0.91 -10.51
N ALA A 24 -4.75 -0.10 -10.61
CA ALA A 24 -6.10 -0.58 -10.92
C ALA A 24 -6.57 -1.76 -10.03
N GLY A 25 -6.23 -1.71 -8.74
CA GLY A 25 -6.59 -2.72 -7.74
C GLY A 25 -5.78 -4.02 -7.81
N LYS A 26 -4.73 -4.07 -8.63
CA LYS A 26 -3.83 -5.24 -8.74
C LYS A 26 -2.42 -4.83 -8.39
N TYR A 27 -1.64 -5.77 -7.87
CA TYR A 27 -0.22 -5.58 -7.59
C TYR A 27 0.57 -6.81 -7.99
N SER A 28 1.86 -6.63 -8.26
CA SER A 28 2.82 -7.71 -8.47
C SER A 28 4.18 -7.25 -7.97
N MET A 29 4.84 -8.07 -7.17
CA MET A 29 6.12 -7.76 -6.55
C MET A 29 6.86 -9.05 -6.21
N GLU A 30 8.19 -8.97 -6.16
CA GLU A 30 9.00 -10.02 -5.56
C GLU A 30 8.89 -9.91 -4.03
N CYS A 31 8.65 -11.04 -3.37
CA CYS A 31 8.51 -11.09 -1.92
C CYS A 31 9.28 -12.29 -1.37
N LYS A 32 10.01 -12.07 -0.27
CA LYS A 32 10.68 -13.18 0.41
C LYS A 32 9.67 -14.04 1.16
N PRO A 33 9.87 -15.37 1.23
CA PRO A 33 9.06 -16.25 2.05
C PRO A 33 9.01 -15.84 3.53
N GLY A 34 7.92 -16.21 4.20
CA GLY A 34 7.70 -16.02 5.62
C GLY A 34 6.37 -15.34 5.96
N LYS A 35 6.08 -15.25 7.25
CA LYS A 35 4.91 -14.56 7.79
C LYS A 35 5.08 -13.05 7.66
N LYS A 36 4.13 -12.41 6.99
CA LYS A 36 4.11 -10.98 6.72
C LYS A 36 2.87 -10.32 7.32
N THR A 37 3.07 -9.11 7.84
CA THR A 37 2.00 -8.16 8.12
C THR A 37 1.85 -7.26 6.90
N VAL A 38 0.63 -7.07 6.41
CA VAL A 38 0.39 -6.38 5.13
C VAL A 38 -0.18 -4.99 5.38
N GLU A 39 0.54 -3.97 4.93
CA GLU A 39 0.06 -2.59 4.90
C GLU A 39 -0.32 -2.19 3.48
N ILE A 40 -1.43 -1.48 3.34
CA ILE A 40 -1.96 -0.98 2.09
C ILE A 40 -2.21 0.51 2.28
N ARG A 41 -1.59 1.32 1.43
CA ARG A 41 -1.68 2.79 1.46
C ARG A 41 -2.12 3.26 0.08
N GLY A 42 -2.99 4.26 0.06
CA GLY A 42 -3.54 4.79 -1.18
C GLY A 42 -3.80 6.27 -1.00
N MET A 43 -3.19 7.07 -1.89
CA MET A 43 -3.39 8.50 -1.97
C MET A 43 -4.18 8.82 -3.23
N ARG A 44 -5.10 9.78 -3.13
CA ARG A 44 -5.84 10.32 -4.28
C ARG A 44 -5.86 11.83 -4.19
N ASN A 45 -5.97 12.51 -5.33
CA ASN A 45 -6.21 13.95 -5.33
C ASN A 45 -7.51 14.25 -4.59
N VAL A 46 -7.50 15.26 -3.72
CA VAL A 46 -8.72 15.77 -3.10
C VAL A 46 -9.61 16.34 -4.19
N ALA A 47 -10.90 16.01 -4.16
CA ALA A 47 -11.85 16.48 -5.16
C ALA A 47 -11.91 18.02 -5.15
N GLY A 48 -11.60 18.64 -6.30
CA GLY A 48 -11.56 20.10 -6.44
C GLY A 48 -10.27 20.76 -5.95
N ALA A 49 -9.24 19.98 -5.60
CA ALA A 49 -7.93 20.51 -5.30
C ALA A 49 -7.34 21.25 -6.51
N LYS A 50 -6.74 22.41 -6.24
CA LYS A 50 -6.07 23.24 -7.23
C LYS A 50 -4.58 22.88 -7.24
N GLU A 51 -3.96 22.99 -8.41
CA GLU A 51 -2.52 22.95 -8.53
C GLU A 51 -1.91 24.14 -7.76
N GLN A 52 -0.91 23.85 -6.94
CA GLN A 52 -0.17 24.82 -6.15
C GLN A 52 1.31 24.71 -6.50
N THR A 53 1.98 25.86 -6.57
CA THR A 53 3.43 25.94 -6.69
C THR A 53 4.02 26.23 -5.31
N LEU A 54 4.88 25.33 -4.83
CA LEU A 54 5.63 25.52 -3.59
C LEU A 54 6.69 26.60 -3.79
N GLU A 55 7.16 27.19 -2.70
CA GLU A 55 8.28 28.16 -2.73
C GLU A 55 9.57 27.55 -3.32
N THR A 56 9.69 26.22 -3.32
CA THR A 56 10.78 25.46 -3.97
C THR A 56 10.69 25.43 -5.50
N GLY A 57 9.58 25.89 -6.09
CA GLY A 57 9.28 25.83 -7.51
C GLY A 57 8.60 24.54 -7.98
N GLU A 58 8.35 23.59 -7.07
CA GLU A 58 7.64 22.35 -7.37
C GLU A 58 6.13 22.59 -7.45
N THR A 59 5.47 21.99 -8.44
CA THR A 59 4.00 22.06 -8.60
C THR A 59 3.34 20.75 -8.19
N GLY A 60 2.25 20.83 -7.43
CA GLY A 60 1.50 19.66 -6.98
C GLY A 60 0.04 19.98 -6.67
N THR A 61 -0.76 18.94 -6.47
CA THR A 61 -2.17 19.04 -6.04
C THR A 61 -2.31 18.43 -4.65
N ASP A 62 -3.26 18.93 -3.85
CA ASP A 62 -3.55 18.34 -2.53
C ASP A 62 -4.03 16.89 -2.67
N VAL A 63 -3.43 15.99 -1.90
CA VAL A 63 -3.73 14.56 -1.91
C VAL A 63 -4.21 14.10 -0.53
N GLU A 64 -5.26 13.30 -0.52
CA GLU A 64 -5.76 12.65 0.69
C GLU A 64 -5.49 11.15 0.67
N GLN A 65 -5.27 10.59 1.86
CA GLN A 65 -5.30 9.15 2.04
C GLN A 65 -6.74 8.66 2.07
N TYR A 66 -7.11 7.82 1.10
CA TYR A 66 -8.48 7.29 0.99
C TYR A 66 -8.64 5.88 1.56
N ILE A 67 -7.53 5.17 1.80
CA ILE A 67 -7.54 3.84 2.43
C ILE A 67 -7.52 4.01 3.97
N PRO A 68 -8.49 3.45 4.71
CA PRO A 68 -8.55 3.57 6.17
C PRO A 68 -7.31 3.07 6.91
N LEU A 69 -7.07 3.62 8.11
CA LEU A 69 -5.91 3.27 8.95
C LEU A 69 -5.86 1.80 9.37
N GLU A 70 -7.01 1.11 9.37
CA GLU A 70 -7.12 -0.33 9.66
C GLU A 70 -6.42 -1.21 8.63
N PHE A 71 -6.02 -0.66 7.48
CA PHE A 71 -5.28 -1.38 6.45
C PHE A 71 -3.83 -0.93 6.32
N ASN A 72 -3.35 0.02 7.14
CA ASN A 72 -1.95 0.48 7.15
C ASN A 72 -1.30 0.33 8.53
N ASP A 73 -1.08 1.42 9.27
CA ASP A 73 -0.35 1.45 10.53
C ASP A 73 -1.00 0.56 11.61
N LYS A 74 -2.32 0.39 11.53
CA LYS A 74 -3.10 -0.47 12.44
C LYS A 74 -3.59 -1.75 11.76
N THR A 75 -2.89 -2.20 10.73
CA THR A 75 -3.30 -3.36 9.95
C THR A 75 -3.34 -4.65 10.77
N THR A 76 -4.39 -5.43 10.55
CA THR A 76 -4.47 -6.82 11.00
C THR A 76 -4.34 -7.80 9.84
N LEU A 77 -4.08 -7.30 8.63
CA LEU A 77 -3.90 -8.12 7.43
C LEU A 77 -2.60 -8.92 7.54
N LYS A 78 -2.66 -10.19 7.19
CA LYS A 78 -1.52 -11.12 7.21
C LYS A 78 -1.46 -11.87 5.90
N ALA A 79 -0.23 -12.13 5.46
CA ALA A 79 0.07 -13.03 4.35
C ALA A 79 1.15 -14.01 4.80
N ASP A 80 0.98 -15.28 4.44
CA ASP A 80 2.00 -16.31 4.65
C ASP A 80 2.58 -16.68 3.29
N VAL A 81 3.74 -16.11 2.97
CA VAL A 81 4.38 -16.32 1.66
C VAL A 81 5.27 -17.55 1.75
N THR A 82 5.07 -18.52 0.85
CA THR A 82 5.83 -19.77 0.84
C THR A 82 6.45 -19.98 -0.55
N GLU A 83 7.59 -20.69 -0.62
CA GLU A 83 8.32 -20.88 -1.89
C GLU A 83 7.59 -21.75 -2.92
N SER A 84 6.61 -22.54 -2.50
CA SER A 84 5.85 -23.46 -3.36
C SER A 84 4.34 -23.38 -3.18
N GLY A 85 3.85 -22.40 -2.43
CA GLY A 85 2.43 -22.23 -2.15
C GLY A 85 1.80 -21.08 -2.91
N GLU A 86 0.69 -20.58 -2.37
CA GLU A 86 -0.10 -19.52 -2.98
C GLU A 86 0.71 -18.21 -3.06
N THR A 87 0.74 -17.62 -4.26
CA THR A 87 1.42 -16.36 -4.55
C THR A 87 0.45 -15.20 -4.79
N THR A 88 -0.85 -15.47 -4.72
CA THR A 88 -1.92 -14.49 -4.93
C THR A 88 -2.62 -14.25 -3.60
N PHE A 89 -2.60 -13.01 -3.11
CA PHE A 89 -3.27 -12.63 -1.87
C PHE A 89 -4.25 -11.49 -2.16
N ASP A 90 -5.54 -11.77 -2.04
CA ASP A 90 -6.59 -10.78 -2.26
C ASP A 90 -6.99 -10.10 -0.94
N PHE A 91 -6.98 -8.77 -0.93
CA PHE A 91 -7.37 -7.96 0.22
C PHE A 91 -8.58 -7.11 -0.12
N SER A 92 -9.71 -7.40 0.53
CA SER A 92 -10.93 -6.61 0.39
C SER A 92 -10.86 -5.37 1.27
N LEU A 93 -10.55 -4.23 0.66
CA LEU A 93 -10.54 -2.94 1.32
C LEU A 93 -11.97 -2.42 1.46
N LYS A 94 -12.40 -2.12 2.68
CA LYS A 94 -13.61 -1.32 2.88
C LYS A 94 -13.22 0.14 2.69
N GLY A 95 -13.55 0.70 1.52
CA GLY A 95 -13.40 2.13 1.26
C GLY A 95 -14.26 2.95 2.23
N LYS A 96 -13.82 4.16 2.55
CA LYS A 96 -14.60 5.15 3.29
C LYS A 96 -15.40 6.04 2.35
#